data_AF-A0A291TE36-F1
#
_entry.id   AF-A0A291TE36-F1
#
_cell.length_a   1.000
_cell.length_b   1.000
_cell.length_c   1.000
_cell.angle_alpha   90.00
_cell.angle_beta   90.00
_cell.angle_gamma   90.00
#
_symmetry.space_group_name_H-M   'P 1'
#
loop_
_entity.id
_entity.type
_entity.pdbx_description
1 polymer ?
#
loop_
_entity_poly.entity_id
_entity_poly.type
_entity_poly.pdbx_seq_one_letter_code
_entity_poly.pdbx_strand_id
1 'polypeptide(L)'
;MKHKRFAAVVLAAALLLAGCGGAAAPAAPANSGAAAKSTASTAVQTAQKERITDQYTLEKNVSGVWEEDTGEYISVHVSVHVPQLECDSPDAASINDELNDIYAADFREYETYEEAGQPGSEYPQIGVNWDAYWYGDCVSLVVRDRYSGGSAPWYSRGWCFDFATGQQITVAEMLQRMGLDPDTVQQQMQRQAMQTFDREMAQGPYYESWRLDGDFSQMRMDTLECNEVENLCLLLPEQNQLVIRSRYGSASEGKWQQLDVEIPLTPAAPADTPVLTDTYDGVQVQLEGTQATITLRPAQKTDQWGDFGIRVEQEHSYPILGTYNEYIDVCIGEQEDGFFRPVVYLLTKDGVVEYVDVLRCLLFGEAMICQNPIYIANNGVALERSGSEVNLRRADGSVLELAPLSAEWNEQGIPYSIAGAYDYTGETGWNWLDLRSDSIVQLGVQDNSRIYRGNAAYLGVVPEGMVLGISANETEAGQSSIEFVAAFKIDMYNNLTLTMIAGQNPFAEGETQLQMTYSCG
;
A
#
# COMPACT_ATOMS: atom_id res chain seq x y z
N MET A 1 -9.39 -47.04 -10.03
CA MET A 1 -9.27 -48.52 -9.99
C MET A 1 -8.05 -48.89 -9.17
N LYS A 2 -8.18 -49.92 -8.33
CA LYS A 2 -7.23 -50.40 -7.32
C LYS A 2 -5.85 -50.66 -7.93
N HIS A 3 -4.77 -50.38 -7.19
CA HIS A 3 -3.78 -51.40 -6.83
C HIS A 3 -2.96 -50.93 -5.62
N LYS A 4 -3.18 -51.61 -4.48
CA LYS A 4 -2.33 -51.58 -3.29
C LYS A 4 -1.54 -52.88 -3.24
N ARG A 5 -0.22 -52.72 -3.04
CA ARG A 5 0.66 -53.42 -2.09
C ARG A 5 1.00 -54.90 -2.32
N PHE A 6 2.31 -55.17 -2.35
CA PHE A 6 2.96 -56.25 -1.60
C PHE A 6 4.42 -55.89 -1.26
N ALA A 7 4.88 -56.40 -0.10
CA ALA A 7 6.22 -56.49 0.49
C ALA A 7 6.32 -55.69 1.82
N ALA A 8 6.29 -56.28 3.04
CA ALA A 8 7.18 -57.29 3.65
C ALA A 8 8.65 -56.82 3.68
N VAL A 9 9.45 -56.84 4.76
CA VAL A 9 9.38 -57.45 6.09
C VAL A 9 10.56 -56.88 6.91
N VAL A 10 10.31 -56.56 8.20
CA VAL A 10 11.14 -56.78 9.43
C VAL A 10 12.67 -56.56 9.41
N LEU A 11 13.15 -55.66 10.28
CA LEU A 11 14.11 -56.03 11.33
C LEU A 11 14.03 -55.08 12.54
N ALA A 12 14.05 -55.69 13.72
CA ALA A 12 13.92 -55.12 15.03
C ALA A 12 15.28 -54.77 15.67
N ALA A 13 15.28 -53.82 16.60
CA ALA A 13 16.06 -53.89 17.83
C ALA A 13 15.44 -52.97 18.89
N ALA A 14 15.12 -53.57 20.03
CA ALA A 14 14.52 -52.98 21.21
C ALA A 14 15.53 -52.98 22.37
N LEU A 15 15.33 -52.10 23.36
CA LEU A 15 15.62 -52.26 24.80
C LEU A 15 15.17 -50.94 25.48
N LEU A 16 14.01 -50.89 26.15
CA LEU A 16 13.68 -51.28 27.53
C LEU A 16 14.32 -50.42 28.63
N LEU A 17 13.48 -49.64 29.32
CA LEU A 17 13.55 -49.42 30.76
C LEU A 17 12.11 -49.50 31.34
N ALA A 18 11.93 -50.43 32.28
CA ALA A 18 10.78 -50.58 33.17
C ALA A 18 10.77 -49.44 34.22
N GLY A 19 9.69 -49.09 34.91
CA GLY A 19 8.35 -49.65 35.06
C GLY A 19 7.66 -48.92 36.23
N CYS A 20 6.35 -49.13 36.38
CA CYS A 20 5.59 -49.28 37.63
C CYS A 20 4.11 -49.03 37.34
N GLY A 21 3.30 -50.09 37.50
CA GLY A 21 1.87 -50.07 37.31
C GLY A 21 1.10 -49.57 38.53
N GLY A 22 -0.10 -49.08 38.29
CA GLY A 22 -1.11 -48.78 39.30
C GLY A 22 -2.45 -48.53 38.61
N ALA A 23 -3.31 -49.53 38.63
CA ALA A 23 -4.67 -49.44 38.11
C ALA A 23 -5.56 -48.68 39.10
N ALA A 24 -6.30 -47.68 38.61
CA ALA A 24 -7.46 -47.09 39.29
C ALA A 24 -8.49 -46.62 38.24
N ALA A 25 -9.77 -46.86 38.54
CA ALA A 25 -10.95 -46.55 37.73
C ALA A 25 -11.13 -45.04 37.42
N PRO A 26 -11.91 -44.66 36.39
CA PRO A 26 -12.01 -43.27 35.98
C PRO A 26 -12.87 -42.47 36.97
N ALA A 27 -12.30 -41.40 37.52
CA ALA A 27 -13.06 -40.34 38.17
C ALA A 27 -13.61 -39.40 37.09
N ALA A 28 -14.90 -39.10 37.17
CA ALA A 28 -15.56 -38.11 36.31
C ALA A 28 -14.90 -36.72 36.46
N PRO A 29 -14.66 -35.98 35.37
CA PRO A 29 -14.19 -34.61 35.49
C PRO A 29 -15.31 -33.73 36.06
N ALA A 30 -14.97 -32.99 37.11
CA ALA A 30 -15.82 -31.95 37.68
C ALA A 30 -16.02 -30.83 36.65
N ASN A 31 -17.25 -30.69 36.14
CA ASN A 31 -17.69 -29.51 35.42
C ASN A 31 -17.82 -28.34 36.41
N SER A 32 -16.76 -27.57 36.59
CA SER A 32 -16.80 -26.30 37.34
C SER A 32 -15.93 -25.20 36.69
N GLY A 33 -15.90 -25.16 35.36
CA GLY A 33 -15.08 -24.19 34.59
C GLY A 33 -15.85 -23.17 33.76
N ALA A 34 -17.11 -23.42 33.39
CA ALA A 34 -17.85 -22.54 32.48
C ALA A 34 -18.35 -21.25 33.16
N ALA A 35 -18.84 -21.36 34.40
CA ALA A 35 -19.36 -20.20 35.13
C ALA A 35 -18.25 -19.22 35.56
N ALA A 36 -17.08 -19.73 35.98
CA ALA A 36 -15.95 -18.90 36.43
C ALA A 36 -15.20 -18.21 35.28
N LYS A 37 -15.09 -18.84 34.10
CA LYS A 37 -14.57 -18.18 32.89
C LYS A 37 -15.52 -17.10 32.37
N SER A 38 -16.83 -17.35 32.43
CA SER A 38 -17.84 -16.37 32.00
C SER A 38 -17.87 -15.15 32.92
N THR A 39 -17.87 -15.31 34.24
CA THR A 39 -17.82 -14.16 35.17
C THR A 39 -16.49 -13.42 35.13
N ALA A 40 -15.35 -14.11 34.92
CA ALA A 40 -14.05 -13.44 34.75
C ALA A 40 -13.99 -12.66 33.43
N SER A 41 -14.48 -13.22 32.32
CA SER A 41 -14.55 -12.52 31.03
C SER A 41 -15.49 -11.31 31.08
N THR A 42 -16.65 -11.43 31.75
CA THR A 42 -17.57 -10.30 31.94
C THR A 42 -17.00 -9.25 32.88
N ALA A 43 -16.28 -9.64 33.94
CA ALA A 43 -15.62 -8.71 34.85
C ALA A 43 -14.46 -7.96 34.17
N VAL A 44 -13.66 -8.64 33.33
CA VAL A 44 -12.60 -8.02 32.53
C VAL A 44 -13.18 -7.04 31.52
N GLN A 45 -14.26 -7.41 30.81
CA GLN A 45 -14.96 -6.50 29.89
C GLN A 45 -15.58 -5.30 30.60
N THR A 46 -16.13 -5.49 31.80
CA THR A 46 -16.70 -4.39 32.60
C THR A 46 -15.61 -3.44 33.08
N ALA A 47 -14.48 -3.97 33.57
CA ALA A 47 -13.34 -3.16 34.00
C ALA A 47 -12.66 -2.44 32.82
N GLN A 48 -12.63 -3.02 31.63
CA GLN A 48 -12.16 -2.37 30.40
C GLN A 48 -13.11 -1.26 29.95
N LYS A 49 -14.42 -1.45 30.07
CA LYS A 49 -15.41 -0.43 29.70
C LYS A 49 -15.33 0.84 30.56
N GLU A 50 -14.92 0.71 31.83
CA GLU A 50 -14.72 1.87 32.73
C GLU A 50 -13.40 2.62 32.46
N ARG A 51 -12.50 2.08 31.63
CA ARG A 51 -11.21 2.72 31.30
C ARG A 51 -11.30 3.78 30.19
N ILE A 52 -12.43 3.85 29.49
CA ILE A 52 -12.66 4.84 28.43
C ILE A 52 -14.07 5.41 28.59
N THR A 53 -14.18 6.72 28.68
CA THR A 53 -15.45 7.46 28.85
C THR A 53 -15.64 8.46 27.71
N ASP A 54 -16.78 9.15 27.68
CA ASP A 54 -16.96 10.31 26.80
C ASP A 54 -16.53 11.58 27.54
N GLN A 55 -15.54 12.31 27.03
CA GLN A 55 -15.21 13.66 27.51
C GLN A 55 -16.14 14.73 26.92
N TYR A 56 -16.70 14.47 25.75
CA TYR A 56 -17.67 15.35 25.09
C TYR A 56 -18.78 14.54 24.42
N THR A 57 -20.02 14.98 24.61
CA THR A 57 -21.19 14.38 23.98
C THR A 57 -22.13 15.46 23.47
N LEU A 58 -22.60 15.32 22.23
CA LEU A 58 -23.66 16.15 21.65
C LEU A 58 -24.60 15.28 20.81
N GLU A 59 -25.89 15.30 21.16
CA GLU A 59 -26.95 14.57 20.48
C GLU A 59 -28.08 15.55 20.16
N LYS A 60 -28.22 15.92 18.88
CA LYS A 60 -29.12 17.03 18.50
C LYS A 60 -29.51 17.00 17.03
N ASN A 61 -30.78 17.29 16.74
CA ASN A 61 -31.20 17.58 15.37
C ASN A 61 -31.00 19.07 15.09
N VAL A 62 -30.33 19.40 14.00
CA VAL A 62 -30.09 20.79 13.60
C VAL A 62 -30.51 21.01 12.15
N SER A 63 -31.02 22.20 11.86
CA SER A 63 -31.38 22.62 10.50
C SER A 63 -30.49 23.77 10.04
N GLY A 64 -30.31 23.93 8.73
CA GLY A 64 -29.49 25.02 8.20
C GLY A 64 -28.01 24.67 8.12
N VAL A 65 -27.68 23.39 7.97
CA VAL A 65 -26.31 22.93 7.70
C VAL A 65 -26.08 22.98 6.19
N TRP A 66 -25.00 23.61 5.77
CA TRP A 66 -24.63 23.71 4.36
C TRP A 66 -24.09 22.36 3.86
N GLU A 67 -24.67 21.83 2.79
CA GLU A 67 -24.18 20.64 2.10
C GLU A 67 -23.43 21.07 0.82
N GLU A 68 -22.11 20.87 0.78
CA GLU A 68 -21.28 21.32 -0.34
C GLU A 68 -21.64 20.61 -1.66
N ASP A 69 -22.04 19.34 -1.60
CA ASP A 69 -22.34 18.52 -2.78
C ASP A 69 -23.61 18.97 -3.52
N THR A 70 -24.64 19.39 -2.78
CA THR A 70 -25.93 19.83 -3.36
C THR A 70 -26.03 21.34 -3.47
N GLY A 71 -25.21 22.09 -2.71
CA GLY A 71 -25.32 23.54 -2.58
C GLY A 71 -26.61 23.98 -1.88
N GLU A 72 -27.18 23.12 -1.03
CA GLU A 72 -28.42 23.36 -0.29
C GLU A 72 -28.20 23.31 1.22
N TYR A 73 -29.10 23.98 1.95
CA TYR A 73 -29.14 23.88 3.41
C TYR A 73 -30.05 22.72 3.82
N ILE A 74 -29.48 21.75 4.53
CA ILE A 74 -30.16 20.53 4.95
C ILE A 74 -30.39 20.51 6.47
N SER A 75 -31.18 19.53 6.91
CA SER A 75 -31.31 19.17 8.33
C SER A 75 -30.55 17.87 8.58
N VAL A 76 -29.78 17.82 9.66
CA VAL A 76 -28.92 16.69 10.02
C VAL A 76 -29.14 16.28 11.47
N HIS A 77 -28.82 15.03 11.77
CA HIS A 77 -28.69 14.53 13.12
C HIS A 77 -27.21 14.59 13.53
N VAL A 78 -26.88 15.44 14.51
CA VAL A 78 -25.55 15.58 15.09
C VAL A 78 -25.43 14.58 16.24
N SER A 79 -24.51 13.64 16.11
CA SER A 79 -24.25 12.59 17.09
C SER A 79 -22.75 12.48 17.33
N VAL A 80 -22.31 13.07 18.44
CA VAL A 80 -20.91 13.28 18.78
C VAL A 80 -20.64 12.62 20.12
N HIS A 81 -19.67 11.71 20.13
CA HIS A 81 -19.09 11.04 21.27
C HIS A 81 -17.57 11.10 21.12
N VAL A 82 -16.91 11.91 21.94
CA VAL A 82 -15.44 12.04 21.93
C VAL A 82 -14.86 11.26 23.11
N PRO A 83 -14.00 10.25 22.86
CA PRO A 83 -13.49 9.38 23.90
C PRO A 83 -12.47 10.07 24.81
N GLN A 84 -12.37 9.59 26.05
CA GLN A 84 -11.36 9.94 27.04
C GLN A 84 -10.77 8.66 27.65
N LEU A 85 -9.45 8.53 27.61
CA LEU A 85 -8.72 7.48 28.32
C LEU A 85 -8.64 7.82 29.82
N GLU A 86 -9.18 6.95 30.67
CA GLU A 86 -9.15 7.08 32.14
C GLU A 86 -7.83 6.51 32.70
N CYS A 87 -6.74 7.23 32.47
CA CYS A 87 -5.40 6.88 32.95
C CYS A 87 -4.63 8.13 33.37
N ASP A 88 -4.09 8.14 34.59
CA ASP A 88 -3.24 9.23 35.11
C ASP A 88 -1.81 9.09 34.57
N SER A 89 -1.66 9.28 33.25
CA SER A 89 -0.39 9.23 32.54
C SER A 89 -0.24 10.43 31.59
N PRO A 90 1.00 10.89 31.34
CA PRO A 90 1.25 11.98 30.38
C PRO A 90 0.72 11.66 28.98
N ASP A 91 0.89 10.43 28.51
CA ASP A 91 0.48 10.02 27.16
C ASP A 91 -1.05 9.98 27.03
N ALA A 92 -1.76 9.49 28.04
CA ALA A 92 -3.23 9.53 28.05
C ALA A 92 -3.76 10.97 28.05
N ALA A 93 -3.14 11.86 28.84
CA ALA A 93 -3.49 13.29 28.83
C ALA A 93 -3.27 13.91 27.44
N SER A 94 -2.13 13.61 26.80
CA SER A 94 -1.82 14.09 25.46
C SER A 94 -2.82 13.60 24.41
N ILE A 95 -3.19 12.31 24.44
CA ILE A 95 -4.19 11.73 23.52
C ILE A 95 -5.56 12.37 23.76
N ASN A 96 -5.96 12.55 25.02
CA ASN A 96 -7.25 13.15 25.34
C ASN A 96 -7.34 14.61 24.85
N ASP A 97 -6.27 15.39 25.03
CA ASP A 97 -6.17 16.75 24.52
C ASP A 97 -6.24 16.77 22.98
N GLU A 98 -5.49 15.89 22.30
CA GLU A 98 -5.54 15.73 20.84
C GLU A 98 -6.96 15.41 20.34
N LEU A 99 -7.63 14.43 20.96
CA LEU A 99 -9.00 14.03 20.61
C LEU A 99 -10.00 15.16 20.81
N ASN A 100 -9.88 15.93 21.89
CA ASN A 100 -10.72 17.09 22.13
C ASN A 100 -10.49 18.19 21.08
N ASP A 101 -9.24 18.43 20.71
CA ASP A 101 -8.87 19.47 19.75
C ASP A 101 -9.29 19.12 18.32
N ILE A 102 -9.17 17.84 17.93
CA ILE A 102 -9.59 17.37 16.60
C ILE A 102 -11.11 17.25 16.50
N TYR A 103 -11.78 16.69 17.51
CA TYR A 103 -13.18 16.27 17.36
C TYR A 103 -14.18 17.06 18.18
N ALA A 104 -13.86 17.48 19.40
CA ALA A 104 -14.83 18.21 20.22
C ALA A 104 -14.95 19.67 19.77
N ALA A 105 -13.82 20.32 19.46
CA ALA A 105 -13.77 21.73 19.10
C ALA A 105 -14.68 22.07 17.91
N ASP A 106 -14.67 21.24 16.87
CA ASP A 106 -15.42 21.46 15.63
C ASP A 106 -16.93 21.38 15.83
N PHE A 107 -17.40 20.51 16.72
CA PHE A 107 -18.84 20.29 16.91
C PHE A 107 -19.48 21.20 17.96
N ARG A 108 -18.69 21.94 18.74
CA ARG A 108 -19.20 22.90 19.74
C ARG A 108 -20.03 24.02 19.11
N GLU A 109 -19.85 24.34 17.82
CA GLU A 109 -20.69 25.33 17.15
C GLU A 109 -22.18 24.92 17.15
N TYR A 110 -22.47 23.62 16.99
CA TYR A 110 -23.84 23.07 16.91
C TYR A 110 -24.59 23.12 18.24
N GLU A 111 -23.90 23.33 19.36
CA GLU A 111 -24.54 23.58 20.66
C GLU A 111 -25.45 24.80 20.60
N THR A 112 -25.04 25.82 19.83
CA THR A 112 -25.74 27.10 19.72
C THR A 112 -26.87 27.09 18.68
N TYR A 113 -26.91 26.09 17.80
CA TYR A 113 -27.93 25.99 16.74
C TYR A 113 -29.31 25.75 17.36
N GLU A 114 -30.39 26.20 16.72
CA GLU A 114 -31.72 25.84 17.21
C GLU A 114 -32.00 24.35 16.92
N GLU A 115 -32.61 23.67 17.90
CA GLU A 115 -33.01 22.28 17.72
C GLU A 115 -34.12 22.19 16.68
N ALA A 116 -33.85 21.48 15.59
CA ALA A 116 -34.86 21.21 14.58
C ALA A 116 -35.94 20.31 15.16
N GLY A 117 -37.21 20.57 14.84
CA GLY A 117 -38.33 19.72 15.27
C GLY A 117 -38.13 18.26 14.84
N GLN A 118 -38.64 17.31 15.64
CA GLN A 118 -38.52 15.88 15.34
C GLN A 118 -39.06 15.56 13.92
N PRO A 119 -38.24 14.99 13.03
CA PRO A 119 -38.69 14.64 11.70
C PRO A 119 -39.58 13.40 11.70
N GLY A 120 -40.39 13.26 10.65
CA GLY A 120 -41.08 12.02 10.31
C GLY A 120 -40.21 11.02 9.55
N SER A 121 -38.92 11.31 9.34
CA SER A 121 -37.91 10.52 8.60
C SER A 121 -36.53 10.66 9.26
N GLU A 122 -35.62 9.68 9.12
CA GLU A 122 -34.25 9.82 9.60
C GLU A 122 -33.49 10.91 8.80
N TYR A 123 -32.88 11.86 9.52
CA TYR A 123 -31.98 12.84 8.92
C TYR A 123 -30.62 12.19 8.62
N PRO A 124 -29.86 12.68 7.62
CA PRO A 124 -28.45 12.32 7.48
C PRO A 124 -27.69 12.61 8.77
N GLN A 125 -26.81 11.69 9.16
CA GLN A 125 -26.02 11.82 10.38
C GLN A 125 -24.66 12.47 10.09
N ILE A 126 -24.29 13.42 10.94
CA ILE A 126 -22.92 13.95 11.06
C ILE A 126 -22.46 13.78 12.50
N GLY A 127 -21.15 13.73 12.74
CA GLY A 127 -20.60 13.66 14.08
C GLY A 127 -19.41 12.75 14.23
N VAL A 128 -19.18 12.29 15.46
CA VAL A 128 -18.00 11.54 15.87
C VAL A 128 -18.47 10.38 16.75
N ASN A 129 -17.94 9.19 16.51
CA ASN A 129 -18.22 7.98 17.28
C ASN A 129 -16.92 7.21 17.51
N TRP A 130 -16.85 6.38 18.55
CA TRP A 130 -15.65 5.58 18.80
C TRP A 130 -15.96 4.14 19.19
N ASP A 131 -15.03 3.24 18.88
CA ASP A 131 -14.99 1.86 19.34
C ASP A 131 -13.64 1.61 20.02
N ALA A 132 -13.63 0.72 21.02
CA ALA A 132 -12.40 0.30 21.69
C ALA A 132 -12.20 -1.21 21.52
N TYR A 133 -11.06 -1.58 20.91
CA TYR A 133 -10.69 -2.96 20.62
C TYR A 133 -9.54 -3.39 21.52
N TRP A 134 -9.79 -4.36 22.39
CA TRP A 134 -8.88 -4.71 23.48
C TRP A 134 -8.04 -5.95 23.19
N TYR A 135 -6.75 -5.88 23.52
CA TYR A 135 -5.83 -7.02 23.59
C TYR A 135 -5.09 -7.00 24.92
N GLY A 136 -5.58 -7.77 25.89
CA GLY A 136 -5.08 -7.70 27.28
C GLY A 136 -5.36 -6.33 27.90
N ASP A 137 -4.31 -5.65 28.36
CA ASP A 137 -4.37 -4.28 28.87
C ASP A 137 -4.14 -3.20 27.79
N CYS A 138 -3.82 -3.60 26.55
CA CYS A 138 -3.71 -2.69 25.42
C CYS A 138 -5.07 -2.47 24.74
N VAL A 139 -5.30 -1.26 24.24
CA VAL A 139 -6.46 -0.89 23.44
C VAL A 139 -6.03 -0.30 22.10
N SER A 140 -6.75 -0.66 21.05
CA SER A 140 -6.83 0.08 19.79
C SER A 140 -8.14 0.86 19.83
N LEU A 141 -8.04 2.16 20.11
CA LEU A 141 -9.15 3.10 20.11
C LEU A 141 -9.34 3.60 18.69
N VAL A 142 -10.51 3.33 18.10
CA VAL A 142 -10.83 3.76 16.74
C VAL A 142 -11.94 4.80 16.80
N VAL A 143 -11.61 6.01 16.37
CA VAL A 143 -12.56 7.12 16.26
C VAL A 143 -13.00 7.27 14.82
N ARG A 144 -14.29 7.46 14.62
CA ARG A 144 -14.94 7.64 13.33
C ARG A 144 -15.60 8.99 13.26
N ASP A 145 -15.32 9.74 12.22
CA ASP A 145 -15.89 11.07 12.00
C ASP A 145 -16.56 11.20 10.63
N ARG A 146 -17.53 12.12 10.58
CA ARG A 146 -18.24 12.51 9.38
C ARG A 146 -18.75 13.93 9.51
N TYR A 147 -18.19 14.83 8.71
CA TYR A 147 -18.48 16.27 8.76
C TYR A 147 -19.56 16.74 7.77
N SER A 148 -19.86 15.95 6.74
CA SER A 148 -20.90 16.28 5.76
C SER A 148 -22.08 15.31 5.82
N GLY A 149 -23.29 15.85 5.63
CA GLY A 149 -24.52 15.07 5.50
C GLY A 149 -24.53 14.20 4.22
N GLY A 150 -25.67 13.58 3.90
CA GLY A 150 -25.87 12.89 2.61
C GLY A 150 -25.22 11.50 2.49
N SER A 151 -24.36 11.29 1.50
CA SER A 151 -23.73 9.98 1.18
C SER A 151 -22.22 9.89 1.48
N ALA A 152 -21.63 10.91 2.10
CA ALA A 152 -20.21 10.88 2.47
C ALA A 152 -19.87 9.70 3.39
N PRO A 153 -18.71 9.03 3.18
CA PRO A 153 -18.28 7.94 4.04
C PRO A 153 -17.84 8.44 5.42
N TRP A 154 -17.80 7.53 6.39
CA TRP A 154 -17.15 7.77 7.68
C TRP A 154 -15.66 7.53 7.55
N TYR A 155 -14.85 8.42 8.12
CA TYR A 155 -13.40 8.27 8.18
C TYR A 155 -13.01 7.68 9.54
N SER A 156 -12.05 6.73 9.59
CA SER A 156 -11.62 6.07 10.83
C SER A 156 -10.15 6.36 11.17
N ARG A 157 -9.84 6.94 12.32
CA ARG A 157 -8.46 7.07 12.82
C ARG A 157 -8.27 6.24 14.09
N GLY A 158 -7.07 5.67 14.27
CA GLY A 158 -6.75 4.76 15.37
C GLY A 158 -5.66 5.31 16.29
N TRP A 159 -5.76 5.00 17.58
CA TRP A 159 -4.72 5.20 18.59
C TRP A 159 -4.52 3.90 19.35
N CYS A 160 -3.27 3.50 19.57
CA CYS A 160 -2.95 2.34 20.41
C CYS A 160 -2.40 2.79 21.76
N PHE A 161 -2.92 2.24 22.86
CA PHE A 161 -2.53 2.64 24.22
C PHE A 161 -2.43 1.42 25.15
N ASP A 162 -1.39 1.37 25.98
CA ASP A 162 -1.14 0.32 26.97
C ASP A 162 -1.48 0.81 28.38
N PHE A 163 -2.62 0.37 28.93
CA PHE A 163 -3.04 0.76 30.28
C PHE A 163 -2.17 0.18 31.40
N ALA A 164 -1.37 -0.86 31.13
CA ALA A 164 -0.49 -1.43 32.15
C ALA A 164 0.74 -0.56 32.37
N THR A 165 1.26 0.06 31.31
CA THR A 165 2.42 0.97 31.37
C THR A 165 2.03 2.44 31.41
N GLY A 166 0.80 2.78 30.99
CA GLY A 166 0.34 4.16 30.85
C GLY A 166 1.01 4.87 29.66
N GLN A 167 1.26 4.14 28.58
CA GLN A 167 1.99 4.67 27.42
C GLN A 167 1.18 4.53 26.13
N GLN A 168 1.27 5.52 25.25
CA GLN A 168 0.91 5.36 23.86
C GLN A 168 1.90 4.40 23.21
N ILE A 169 1.39 3.49 22.39
CA ILE A 169 2.18 2.50 21.67
C ILE A 169 1.89 2.64 20.18
N THR A 170 2.82 2.22 19.33
CA THR A 170 2.62 2.25 17.88
C THR A 170 1.72 1.09 17.43
N VAL A 171 1.18 1.18 16.21
CA VAL A 171 0.43 0.07 15.62
C VAL A 171 1.34 -1.15 15.45
N ALA A 172 2.59 -0.93 15.03
CA ALA A 172 3.59 -2.00 14.93
C ALA A 172 3.86 -2.68 16.29
N GLU A 173 4.00 -1.91 17.37
CA GLU A 173 4.17 -2.47 18.72
C GLU A 173 2.93 -3.25 19.20
N MET A 174 1.73 -2.80 18.83
CA MET A 174 0.50 -3.52 19.14
C MET A 174 0.40 -4.84 18.36
N LEU A 175 0.77 -4.85 17.07
CA LEU A 175 0.86 -6.06 16.25
C LEU A 175 1.88 -7.07 16.82
N GLN A 176 3.06 -6.59 17.24
CA GLN A 176 4.08 -7.44 17.86
C GLN A 176 3.58 -8.09 19.15
N ARG A 177 2.83 -7.36 19.99
CA ARG A 177 2.18 -7.92 21.19
C ARG A 177 1.16 -9.01 20.84
N MET A 178 0.50 -8.93 19.69
CA MET A 178 -0.39 -9.98 19.17
C MET A 178 0.35 -11.17 18.54
N GLY A 179 1.68 -11.11 18.43
CA GLY A 179 2.51 -12.13 17.80
C GLY A 179 2.55 -12.04 16.27
N LEU A 180 2.20 -10.88 15.71
CA LEU A 180 2.28 -10.60 14.27
C LEU A 180 3.54 -9.82 13.94
N ASP A 181 4.10 -10.09 12.77
CA ASP A 181 5.21 -9.32 12.21
C ASP A 181 4.67 -8.09 11.47
N PRO A 182 5.00 -6.85 11.90
CA PRO A 182 4.50 -5.63 11.27
C PRO A 182 4.84 -5.53 9.78
N ASP A 183 6.02 -5.99 9.37
CA ASP A 183 6.45 -5.93 7.96
C ASP A 183 5.60 -6.88 7.09
N THR A 184 5.33 -8.09 7.59
CA THR A 184 4.41 -9.03 6.93
C THR A 184 3.00 -8.43 6.80
N VAL A 185 2.49 -7.80 7.87
CA VAL A 185 1.19 -7.12 7.86
C VAL A 185 1.17 -5.96 6.86
N GLN A 186 2.20 -5.11 6.87
CA GLN A 186 2.38 -3.98 5.95
C GLN A 186 2.27 -4.44 4.50
N GLN A 187 3.04 -5.46 4.12
CA GLN A 187 3.03 -5.97 2.75
C GLN A 187 1.69 -6.60 2.38
N GLN A 188 1.04 -7.31 3.30
CA GLN A 188 -0.28 -7.89 3.06
C GLN A 188 -1.33 -6.79 2.82
N MET A 189 -1.32 -5.74 3.64
CA MET A 189 -2.28 -4.64 3.53
C MET A 189 -2.09 -3.83 2.27
N GLN A 190 -0.86 -3.46 1.92
CA GLN A 190 -0.56 -2.79 0.65
C GLN A 190 -1.00 -3.61 -0.56
N ARG A 191 -0.76 -4.93 -0.54
CA ARG A 191 -1.23 -5.84 -1.61
C ARG A 191 -2.75 -5.84 -1.73
N GLN A 192 -3.48 -6.01 -0.63
CA GLN A 192 -4.95 -6.05 -0.65
C GLN A 192 -5.57 -4.71 -1.07
N ALA A 193 -5.01 -3.59 -0.60
CA ALA A 193 -5.43 -2.26 -1.01
C ALA A 193 -5.18 -2.01 -2.50
N MET A 194 -4.02 -2.39 -3.03
CA MET A 194 -3.70 -2.26 -4.46
C MET A 194 -4.59 -3.14 -5.33
N GLN A 195 -4.79 -4.40 -4.96
CA GLN A 195 -5.68 -5.30 -5.68
C GLN A 195 -7.10 -4.74 -5.74
N THR A 196 -7.61 -4.21 -4.62
CA THR A 196 -8.95 -3.61 -4.56
C THR A 196 -9.03 -2.36 -5.43
N PHE A 197 -8.05 -1.46 -5.31
CA PHE A 197 -7.94 -0.24 -6.12
C PHE A 197 -7.90 -0.57 -7.61
N ASP A 198 -6.94 -1.39 -8.05
CA ASP A 198 -6.71 -1.70 -9.46
C ASP A 198 -7.95 -2.36 -10.09
N ARG A 199 -8.64 -3.24 -9.34
CA ARG A 199 -9.89 -3.89 -9.77
C ARG A 199 -11.03 -2.90 -9.97
N GLU A 200 -11.21 -1.94 -9.06
CA GLU A 200 -12.23 -0.91 -9.22
C GLU A 200 -11.91 0.04 -10.37
N MET A 201 -10.65 0.46 -10.48
CA MET A 201 -10.22 1.33 -11.56
C MET A 201 -10.40 0.68 -12.94
N ALA A 202 -10.14 -0.63 -13.06
CA ALA A 202 -10.38 -1.37 -14.29
C ALA A 202 -11.86 -1.40 -14.73
N GLN A 203 -12.80 -1.15 -13.81
CA GLN A 203 -14.24 -1.06 -14.08
C GLN A 203 -14.72 0.39 -14.26
N GLY A 204 -13.88 1.38 -13.96
CA GLY A 204 -14.19 2.80 -14.02
C GLY A 204 -14.18 3.37 -15.45
N PRO A 205 -15.06 4.33 -15.79
CA PRO A 205 -15.13 4.90 -17.13
C PRO A 205 -14.10 6.02 -17.41
N TYR A 206 -13.30 6.43 -16.43
CA TYR A 206 -12.46 7.64 -16.48
C TYR A 206 -10.95 7.35 -16.66
N TYR A 207 -10.61 6.17 -17.20
CA TYR A 207 -9.21 5.73 -17.26
C TYR A 207 -8.32 6.55 -18.20
N GLU A 208 -8.86 7.17 -19.23
CA GLU A 208 -8.02 7.85 -20.22
C GLU A 208 -7.61 9.25 -19.74
N SER A 209 -8.52 9.97 -19.08
CA SER A 209 -8.25 11.34 -18.61
C SER A 209 -7.22 11.36 -17.48
N TRP A 210 -7.35 10.49 -16.48
CA TRP A 210 -6.43 10.48 -15.34
C TRP A 210 -5.05 9.88 -15.68
N ARG A 211 -4.91 9.19 -16.82
CA ARG A 211 -3.63 8.57 -17.22
C ARG A 211 -2.65 9.63 -17.71
N LEU A 212 -3.12 10.50 -18.59
CA LEU A 212 -2.26 11.49 -19.27
C LEU A 212 -1.62 12.48 -18.29
N ASP A 213 -2.35 12.87 -17.24
CA ASP A 213 -1.89 13.84 -16.25
C ASP A 213 -1.07 13.21 -15.11
N GLY A 214 -0.88 11.88 -15.11
CA GLY A 214 -0.15 11.19 -14.04
C GLY A 214 -0.99 10.87 -12.79
N ASP A 215 -2.23 11.37 -12.73
CA ASP A 215 -3.13 11.25 -11.57
C ASP A 215 -3.36 9.80 -11.13
N PHE A 216 -3.41 8.84 -12.07
CA PHE A 216 -3.49 7.42 -11.72
C PHE A 216 -2.31 6.93 -10.87
N SER A 217 -1.11 7.33 -11.24
CA SER A 217 0.10 6.96 -10.50
C SER A 217 0.07 7.57 -9.12
N GLN A 218 -0.41 8.81 -9.01
CA GLN A 218 -0.59 9.46 -7.73
C GLN A 218 -1.62 8.73 -6.86
N MET A 219 -2.79 8.36 -7.39
CA MET A 219 -3.81 7.64 -6.62
C MET A 219 -3.32 6.27 -6.11
N ARG A 220 -2.53 5.54 -6.92
CA ARG A 220 -1.89 4.30 -6.46
C ARG A 220 -0.88 4.57 -5.35
N MET A 221 -0.06 5.62 -5.49
CA MET A 221 0.88 6.04 -4.45
C MET A 221 0.14 6.40 -3.15
N ASP A 222 -0.87 7.26 -3.23
CA ASP A 222 -1.69 7.67 -2.08
C ASP A 222 -2.27 6.45 -1.38
N THR A 223 -2.70 5.43 -2.15
CA THR A 223 -3.22 4.20 -1.58
C THR A 223 -2.13 3.37 -0.90
N LEU A 224 -0.86 3.42 -1.32
CA LEU A 224 0.24 2.80 -0.56
C LEU A 224 0.53 3.57 0.74
N GLU A 225 0.57 4.91 0.66
CA GLU A 225 0.88 5.80 1.78
C GLU A 225 -0.19 5.75 2.88
N CYS A 226 -1.47 5.79 2.53
CA CYS A 226 -2.55 5.75 3.51
C CYS A 226 -2.67 4.39 4.21
N ASN A 227 -1.95 3.38 3.71
CA ASN A 227 -1.88 2.03 4.28
C ASN A 227 -0.50 1.68 4.85
N GLU A 228 0.33 2.69 5.16
CA GLU A 228 1.45 2.49 6.08
C GLU A 228 0.95 1.96 7.43
N VAL A 229 1.74 1.11 8.07
CA VAL A 229 1.32 0.31 9.23
C VAL A 229 0.80 1.18 10.36
N GLU A 230 1.40 2.35 10.55
CA GLU A 230 1.03 3.30 11.60
C GLU A 230 -0.28 4.05 11.31
N ASN A 231 -0.78 4.01 10.06
CA ASN A 231 -2.07 4.58 9.67
C ASN A 231 -3.23 3.56 9.79
N LEU A 232 -2.93 2.29 10.07
CA LEU A 232 -3.93 1.22 10.11
C LEU A 232 -4.75 1.23 11.41
N CYS A 233 -6.05 0.96 11.28
CA CYS A 233 -6.92 0.76 12.42
C CYS A 233 -7.03 -0.75 12.75
N LEU A 234 -6.63 -1.14 13.96
CA LEU A 234 -6.71 -2.54 14.41
C LEU A 234 -8.07 -2.79 15.07
N LEU A 235 -8.92 -3.61 14.44
CA LEU A 235 -10.21 -4.02 14.98
C LEU A 235 -10.08 -5.45 15.51
N LEU A 236 -10.55 -5.68 16.74
CA LEU A 236 -10.55 -6.99 17.41
C LEU A 236 -11.99 -7.39 17.74
N PRO A 237 -12.83 -7.70 16.72
CA PRO A 237 -14.23 -8.03 16.95
C PRO A 237 -14.41 -9.28 17.82
N GLU A 238 -13.46 -10.22 17.76
CA GLU A 238 -13.38 -11.40 18.62
C GLU A 238 -11.96 -11.56 19.17
N GLN A 239 -11.81 -12.25 20.31
CA GLN A 239 -10.52 -12.42 21.02
C GLN A 239 -9.38 -12.99 20.17
N ASN A 240 -9.68 -13.64 19.04
CA ASN A 240 -8.67 -14.24 18.15
C ASN A 240 -8.84 -13.84 16.67
N GLN A 241 -9.56 -12.76 16.38
CA GLN A 241 -9.75 -12.27 15.02
C GLN A 241 -9.27 -10.83 14.95
N LEU A 242 -8.22 -10.59 14.15
CA LEU A 242 -7.78 -9.24 13.81
C LEU A 242 -8.39 -8.87 12.47
N VAL A 243 -9.12 -7.77 12.44
CA VAL A 243 -9.55 -7.11 11.21
C VAL A 243 -8.80 -5.80 11.13
N ILE A 244 -8.05 -5.61 10.06
CA ILE A 244 -7.32 -4.38 9.80
C ILE A 244 -8.17 -3.52 8.88
N ARG A 245 -8.49 -2.32 9.33
CA ARG A 245 -9.14 -1.32 8.51
C ARG A 245 -8.11 -0.44 7.81
N SER A 246 -8.20 -0.48 6.50
CA SER A 246 -7.39 0.14 5.47
C SER A 246 -8.28 1.04 4.60
N ARG A 247 -7.67 1.78 3.67
CA ARG A 247 -8.38 2.66 2.75
C ARG A 247 -7.83 2.54 1.33
N TYR A 248 -8.61 2.91 0.33
CA TYR A 248 -8.13 3.03 -1.05
C TYR A 248 -8.95 4.08 -1.81
N GLY A 249 -8.38 4.62 -2.89
CA GLY A 249 -9.08 5.59 -3.73
C GLY A 249 -8.31 6.88 -3.93
N SER A 250 -9.02 7.94 -4.33
CA SER A 250 -8.43 9.25 -4.62
C SER A 250 -8.39 10.12 -3.36
N ALA A 251 -7.20 10.56 -2.97
CA ALA A 251 -7.02 11.57 -1.94
C ALA A 251 -7.56 12.94 -2.37
N SER A 252 -7.35 13.33 -3.64
CA SER A 252 -7.68 14.65 -4.16
C SER A 252 -9.18 14.93 -4.28
N GLU A 253 -10.00 13.88 -4.32
CA GLU A 253 -11.47 14.01 -4.37
C GLU A 253 -12.15 13.75 -3.02
N GLY A 254 -11.39 13.46 -1.95
CA GLY A 254 -11.99 13.07 -0.66
C GLY A 254 -12.87 11.83 -0.78
N LYS A 255 -12.50 10.89 -1.66
CA LYS A 255 -13.27 9.67 -1.97
C LYS A 255 -12.54 8.42 -1.52
N TRP A 256 -11.94 8.47 -0.33
CA TRP A 256 -11.39 7.25 0.26
C TRP A 256 -12.52 6.27 0.55
N GLN A 257 -12.37 5.07 0.03
CA GLN A 257 -13.22 3.94 0.39
C GLN A 257 -12.55 3.16 1.52
N GLN A 258 -13.37 2.63 2.42
CA GLN A 258 -12.90 1.80 3.52
C GLN A 258 -12.72 0.36 3.03
N LEU A 259 -11.61 -0.27 3.44
CA LEU A 259 -11.31 -1.67 3.20
C LEU A 259 -11.03 -2.36 4.54
N ASP A 260 -11.87 -3.32 4.92
CA ASP A 260 -11.63 -4.14 6.10
C ASP A 260 -11.04 -5.50 5.66
N VAL A 261 -9.81 -5.78 6.07
CA VAL A 261 -9.08 -7.02 5.74
C VAL A 261 -8.93 -7.87 6.98
N GLU A 262 -9.43 -9.09 6.94
CA GLU A 262 -9.23 -10.04 8.03
C GLU A 262 -7.82 -10.64 7.94
N ILE A 263 -7.03 -10.49 9.00
CA ILE A 263 -5.74 -11.18 9.13
C ILE A 263 -5.91 -12.33 10.13
N PRO A 264 -5.79 -13.59 9.68
CA PRO A 264 -5.85 -14.71 10.59
C PRO A 264 -4.60 -14.67 11.51
N LEU A 265 -4.81 -14.67 12.82
CA LEU A 265 -3.72 -14.69 13.81
C LEU A 265 -2.85 -15.97 13.73
N THR A 266 -3.31 -16.98 12.99
CA THR A 266 -2.51 -18.15 12.63
C THR A 266 -2.35 -18.14 11.10
N PRO A 267 -1.12 -18.07 10.57
CA PRO A 267 -0.90 -18.14 9.13
C PRO A 267 -1.55 -19.40 8.56
N ALA A 268 -2.34 -19.24 7.49
CA ALA A 268 -2.76 -20.40 6.72
C ALA A 268 -1.51 -21.13 6.19
N ALA A 269 -1.61 -22.46 6.03
CA ALA A 269 -0.55 -23.19 5.34
C ALA A 269 -0.33 -22.55 3.95
N PRO A 270 0.92 -22.43 3.48
CA PRO A 270 1.20 -21.90 2.15
C PRO A 270 0.32 -22.62 1.13
N ALA A 271 -0.45 -21.87 0.35
CA ALA A 271 -1.11 -22.46 -0.80
C ALA A 271 -0.01 -22.91 -1.79
N ASP A 272 -0.21 -24.05 -2.45
CA ASP A 272 0.62 -24.44 -3.59
C ASP A 272 0.32 -23.46 -4.75
N THR A 273 0.91 -22.28 -4.69
CA THR A 273 0.82 -21.27 -5.75
C THR A 273 1.67 -21.76 -6.92
N PRO A 274 1.10 -21.88 -8.13
CA PRO A 274 1.88 -22.32 -9.29
C PRO A 274 3.00 -21.32 -9.57
N VAL A 275 4.20 -21.84 -9.86
CA VAL A 275 5.30 -21.03 -10.36
C VAL A 275 5.00 -20.66 -11.80
N LEU A 276 4.89 -19.36 -12.08
CA LEU A 276 4.72 -18.85 -13.44
C LEU A 276 6.09 -18.50 -14.00
N THR A 277 6.38 -18.92 -15.24
CA THR A 277 7.64 -18.61 -15.89
C THR A 277 7.49 -18.50 -17.39
N ASP A 278 8.24 -17.59 -17.97
CA ASP A 278 8.43 -17.52 -19.42
C ASP A 278 9.89 -17.14 -19.73
N THR A 279 10.34 -17.43 -20.95
CA THR A 279 11.66 -17.09 -21.44
C THR A 279 11.57 -16.59 -22.88
N TYR A 280 12.32 -15.54 -23.19
CA TYR A 280 12.39 -14.95 -24.52
C TYR A 280 13.75 -14.29 -24.75
N ASP A 281 14.50 -14.79 -25.73
CA ASP A 281 15.74 -14.18 -26.27
C ASP A 281 16.72 -13.62 -25.22
N GLY A 282 17.02 -14.40 -24.17
CA GLY A 282 17.97 -14.03 -23.10
C GLY A 282 17.32 -13.41 -21.86
N VAL A 283 16.02 -13.17 -21.87
CA VAL A 283 15.24 -12.73 -20.72
C VAL A 283 14.41 -13.90 -20.19
N GLN A 284 14.44 -14.12 -18.89
CA GLN A 284 13.56 -15.06 -18.20
C GLN A 284 12.81 -14.31 -17.11
N VAL A 285 11.53 -14.61 -16.95
CA VAL A 285 10.73 -14.15 -15.81
C VAL A 285 10.30 -15.36 -14.99
N GLN A 286 10.29 -15.21 -13.67
CA GLN A 286 9.77 -16.18 -12.73
C GLN A 286 8.94 -15.46 -11.65
N LEU A 287 7.74 -15.95 -11.40
CA LEU A 287 6.88 -15.54 -10.29
C LEU A 287 6.61 -16.75 -9.39
N GLU A 288 6.95 -16.62 -8.12
CA GLU A 288 6.76 -17.66 -7.10
C GLU A 288 6.16 -17.01 -5.85
N GLY A 289 4.88 -17.30 -5.58
CA GLY A 289 4.14 -16.63 -4.52
C GLY A 289 4.09 -15.12 -4.76
N THR A 290 4.64 -14.34 -3.84
CA THR A 290 4.71 -12.87 -3.93
C THR A 290 6.04 -12.36 -4.46
N GLN A 291 6.95 -13.26 -4.86
CA GLN A 291 8.26 -12.90 -5.38
C GLN A 291 8.22 -12.95 -6.91
N ALA A 292 8.69 -11.89 -7.55
CA ALA A 292 8.82 -11.81 -9.00
C ALA A 292 10.25 -11.42 -9.35
N THR A 293 10.83 -12.07 -10.36
CA THR A 293 12.25 -11.89 -10.72
C THR A 293 12.42 -11.96 -12.23
N ILE A 294 13.24 -11.05 -12.77
CA ILE A 294 13.71 -11.09 -14.15
C ILE A 294 15.17 -11.50 -14.14
N THR A 295 15.52 -12.54 -14.89
CA THR A 295 16.88 -12.99 -15.09
C THR A 295 17.31 -12.69 -16.52
N LEU A 296 18.39 -11.93 -16.66
CA LEU A 296 19.04 -11.63 -17.92
C LEU A 296 20.21 -12.57 -18.13
N ARG A 297 20.37 -13.07 -19.36
CA ARG A 297 21.44 -13.97 -19.77
C ARG A 297 22.06 -13.45 -21.06
N PRO A 298 23.38 -13.67 -21.28
CA PRO A 298 24.01 -13.31 -22.54
C PRO A 298 23.30 -13.97 -23.73
N ALA A 299 22.78 -13.17 -24.66
CA ALA A 299 22.10 -13.60 -25.87
C ALA A 299 22.32 -12.63 -27.03
N GLN A 300 22.15 -13.13 -28.26
CA GLN A 300 22.37 -12.33 -29.48
C GLN A 300 21.50 -11.06 -29.50
N LYS A 301 20.28 -11.10 -28.97
CA LYS A 301 19.41 -9.92 -28.92
C LYS A 301 19.81 -8.93 -27.82
N THR A 302 20.21 -9.40 -26.63
CA THR A 302 20.70 -8.52 -25.54
C THR A 302 22.02 -7.85 -25.91
N ASP A 303 22.83 -8.45 -26.79
CA ASP A 303 24.07 -7.83 -27.30
C ASP A 303 23.83 -6.50 -28.03
N GLN A 304 22.62 -6.30 -28.57
CA GLN A 304 22.23 -5.04 -29.22
C GLN A 304 22.21 -3.87 -28.24
N TRP A 305 21.99 -4.12 -26.94
CA TRP A 305 21.94 -3.07 -25.92
C TRP A 305 23.29 -2.39 -25.67
N GLY A 306 24.39 -2.93 -26.23
CA GLY A 306 25.70 -2.29 -26.17
C GLY A 306 25.71 -0.88 -26.77
N ASP A 307 24.80 -0.58 -27.70
CA ASP A 307 24.61 0.76 -28.27
C ASP A 307 24.06 1.77 -27.25
N PHE A 308 23.40 1.28 -26.19
CA PHE A 308 22.93 2.05 -25.04
C PHE A 308 23.89 1.97 -23.84
N GLY A 309 25.08 1.37 -24.01
CA GLY A 309 26.05 1.19 -22.92
C GLY A 309 25.71 0.03 -21.97
N ILE A 310 24.68 -0.77 -22.24
CA ILE A 310 24.27 -1.89 -21.39
C ILE A 310 24.86 -3.19 -21.94
N ARG A 311 25.48 -4.01 -21.09
CA ARG A 311 26.09 -5.30 -21.48
C ARG A 311 25.71 -6.41 -20.51
N VAL A 312 25.10 -7.46 -21.04
CA VAL A 312 24.79 -8.67 -20.27
C VAL A 312 25.93 -9.69 -20.46
N GLU A 313 27.00 -9.55 -19.68
CA GLU A 313 28.18 -10.43 -19.79
C GLU A 313 28.02 -11.76 -19.04
N GLN A 314 27.15 -11.76 -18.03
CA GLN A 314 26.85 -12.91 -17.18
C GLN A 314 25.37 -12.94 -16.82
N GLU A 315 24.92 -14.10 -16.32
CA GLU A 315 23.58 -14.22 -15.79
C GLU A 315 23.41 -13.33 -14.55
N HIS A 316 22.35 -12.53 -14.54
CA HIS A 316 22.01 -11.68 -13.40
C HIS A 316 20.49 -11.64 -13.20
N SER A 317 20.06 -11.68 -11.94
CA SER A 317 18.65 -11.70 -11.57
C SER A 317 18.30 -10.45 -10.79
N TYR A 318 17.24 -9.78 -11.21
CA TYR A 318 16.71 -8.56 -10.62
C TYR A 318 15.32 -8.83 -10.02
N PRO A 319 15.06 -8.46 -8.76
CA PRO A 319 13.69 -8.50 -8.24
C PRO A 319 12.82 -7.49 -8.99
N ILE A 320 11.56 -7.84 -9.23
CA ILE A 320 10.58 -6.90 -9.77
C ILE A 320 9.86 -6.22 -8.59
N LEU A 321 10.05 -4.92 -8.45
CA LEU A 321 9.35 -4.11 -7.46
C LEU A 321 7.98 -3.68 -7.98
N GLY A 322 7.06 -3.35 -7.07
CA GLY A 322 5.72 -2.87 -7.42
C GLY A 322 4.75 -3.95 -7.90
N THR A 323 5.03 -5.23 -7.64
CA THR A 323 4.14 -6.36 -7.97
C THR A 323 3.19 -6.66 -6.82
N TYR A 324 2.01 -6.04 -6.83
CA TYR A 324 1.04 -6.15 -5.73
C TYR A 324 -0.08 -7.17 -5.97
N ASN A 325 -0.33 -7.51 -7.23
CA ASN A 325 -1.47 -8.32 -7.65
C ASN A 325 -1.18 -9.83 -7.57
N GLU A 326 -2.25 -10.65 -7.57
CA GLU A 326 -2.12 -12.09 -7.81
C GLU A 326 -2.10 -12.33 -9.33
N TYR A 327 -1.10 -13.05 -9.81
CA TYR A 327 -0.94 -13.32 -11.24
C TYR A 327 -1.34 -14.75 -11.60
N ILE A 328 -1.98 -14.92 -12.75
CA ILE A 328 -2.44 -16.21 -13.26
C ILE A 328 -1.70 -16.64 -14.53
N ASP A 329 -1.02 -15.70 -15.20
CA ASP A 329 -0.26 -15.97 -16.41
C ASP A 329 0.87 -14.93 -16.57
N VAL A 330 1.93 -15.32 -17.27
CA VAL A 330 3.07 -14.44 -17.59
C VAL A 330 3.58 -14.73 -18.99
N CYS A 331 3.88 -13.68 -19.74
CA CYS A 331 4.46 -13.84 -21.07
C CYS A 331 5.40 -12.69 -21.43
N ILE A 332 6.55 -13.00 -22.02
CA ILE A 332 7.53 -12.04 -22.51
C ILE A 332 7.32 -11.86 -24.01
N GLY A 333 7.09 -10.61 -24.41
CA GLY A 333 7.04 -10.16 -25.79
C GLY A 333 8.09 -9.10 -26.10
N GLU A 334 7.96 -8.46 -27.26
CA GLU A 334 8.83 -7.37 -27.73
C GLU A 334 7.98 -6.23 -28.30
N GLN A 335 8.42 -4.98 -28.10
CA GLN A 335 7.86 -3.83 -28.83
C GLN A 335 8.40 -3.81 -30.27
N GLU A 336 7.54 -3.57 -31.26
CA GLU A 336 7.94 -3.50 -32.68
C GLU A 336 8.50 -2.13 -33.07
N ASP A 337 9.69 -1.77 -32.58
CA ASP A 337 10.37 -0.52 -32.96
C ASP A 337 11.73 -0.74 -33.68
N GLY A 338 12.08 -1.99 -33.95
CA GLY A 338 13.32 -2.38 -34.63
C GLY A 338 14.53 -2.57 -33.71
N PHE A 339 14.34 -2.46 -32.40
CA PHE A 339 15.35 -2.79 -31.38
C PHE A 339 14.81 -3.83 -30.41
N PHE A 340 15.69 -4.65 -29.82
CA PHE A 340 15.24 -5.61 -28.82
C PHE A 340 14.76 -4.90 -27.54
N ARG A 341 13.43 -4.76 -27.39
CA ARG A 341 12.75 -4.19 -26.23
C ARG A 341 11.81 -5.22 -25.60
N PRO A 342 12.34 -6.14 -24.80
CA PRO A 342 11.51 -7.16 -24.17
C PRO A 342 10.60 -6.53 -23.11
N VAL A 343 9.33 -6.89 -23.16
CA VAL A 343 8.31 -6.50 -22.19
C VAL A 343 7.77 -7.75 -21.53
N VAL A 344 7.82 -7.79 -20.20
CA VAL A 344 7.20 -8.84 -19.39
C VAL A 344 5.77 -8.42 -19.11
N TYR A 345 4.79 -9.18 -19.61
CA TYR A 345 3.38 -8.97 -19.32
C TYR A 345 2.92 -9.91 -18.22
N LEU A 346 2.23 -9.36 -17.23
CA LEU A 346 1.74 -10.04 -16.05
C LEU A 346 0.21 -9.98 -16.04
N LEU A 347 -0.46 -11.12 -16.24
CA LEU A 347 -1.92 -11.17 -16.20
C LEU A 347 -2.38 -11.42 -14.76
N THR A 348 -3.09 -10.44 -14.21
CA THR A 348 -3.68 -10.53 -12.88
C THR A 348 -4.90 -11.46 -12.87
N LYS A 349 -5.23 -11.99 -11.70
CA LYS A 349 -6.42 -12.83 -11.46
C LYS A 349 -7.74 -12.12 -11.73
N ASP A 350 -7.77 -10.79 -11.58
CA ASP A 350 -8.91 -9.94 -11.93
C ASP A 350 -8.96 -9.60 -13.44
N GLY A 351 -8.03 -10.14 -14.23
CA GLY A 351 -8.04 -10.08 -15.69
C GLY A 351 -7.45 -8.80 -16.28
N VAL A 352 -6.76 -7.98 -15.48
CA VAL A 352 -6.00 -6.80 -15.93
C VAL A 352 -4.55 -7.18 -16.20
N VAL A 353 -3.90 -6.50 -17.15
CA VAL A 353 -2.47 -6.73 -17.47
C VAL A 353 -1.60 -5.62 -16.90
N GLU A 354 -0.60 -6.00 -16.12
CA GLU A 354 0.54 -5.15 -15.74
C GLU A 354 1.76 -5.52 -16.59
N TYR A 355 2.80 -4.68 -16.56
CA TYR A 355 4.01 -4.96 -17.33
C TYR A 355 5.30 -4.38 -16.74
N VAL A 356 6.43 -4.96 -17.17
CA VAL A 356 7.77 -4.43 -16.95
C VAL A 356 8.44 -4.24 -18.32
N ASP A 357 8.79 -3.01 -18.66
CA ASP A 357 9.64 -2.70 -19.81
C ASP A 357 11.10 -2.81 -19.38
N VAL A 358 11.74 -3.93 -19.74
CA VAL A 358 13.04 -4.34 -19.22
C VAL A 358 14.13 -3.39 -19.65
N LEU A 359 14.20 -3.05 -20.95
CA LEU A 359 15.23 -2.16 -21.44
C LEU A 359 15.01 -0.74 -20.89
N ARG A 360 13.76 -0.25 -20.85
CA ARG A 360 13.46 1.07 -20.28
C ARG A 360 13.94 1.19 -18.84
N CYS A 361 13.70 0.18 -18.01
CA CYS A 361 14.21 0.16 -16.64
C CYS A 361 15.74 0.29 -16.59
N LEU A 362 16.44 -0.54 -17.38
CA LEU A 362 17.92 -0.57 -17.42
C LEU A 362 18.56 0.71 -17.95
N LEU A 363 17.85 1.50 -18.76
CA LEU A 363 18.36 2.79 -19.25
C LEU A 363 18.55 3.83 -18.14
N PHE A 364 17.88 3.66 -16.99
CA PHE A 364 17.99 4.59 -15.85
C PHE A 364 18.73 3.96 -14.66
N GLY A 365 18.72 2.63 -14.54
CA GLY A 365 19.44 1.91 -13.50
C GLY A 365 19.06 0.43 -13.41
N GLU A 366 19.79 -0.30 -12.60
CA GLU A 366 19.62 -1.75 -12.40
C GLU A 366 18.41 -2.11 -11.51
N ALA A 367 17.23 -1.55 -11.80
CA ALA A 367 16.01 -1.77 -11.03
C ALA A 367 14.83 -2.12 -11.96
N MET A 368 14.21 -3.28 -11.75
CA MET A 368 13.02 -3.70 -12.50
C MET A 368 11.77 -3.27 -11.75
N ILE A 369 10.97 -2.39 -12.36
CA ILE A 369 9.77 -1.84 -11.74
C ILE A 369 8.54 -2.22 -12.56
N CYS A 370 7.54 -2.77 -11.89
CA CYS A 370 6.24 -3.02 -12.49
C CYS A 370 5.47 -1.71 -12.64
N GLN A 371 5.03 -1.43 -13.87
CA GLN A 371 4.24 -0.25 -14.18
C GLN A 371 2.77 -0.44 -13.80
N ASN A 372 2.00 0.64 -13.99
CA ASN A 372 0.56 0.62 -13.78
C ASN A 372 -0.14 -0.44 -14.63
N PRO A 373 -1.22 -1.05 -14.11
CA PRO A 373 -2.08 -1.90 -14.91
C PRO A 373 -2.61 -1.12 -16.10
N ILE A 374 -2.49 -1.71 -17.29
CA ILE A 374 -3.12 -1.21 -18.50
C ILE A 374 -4.62 -1.47 -18.35
N TYR A 375 -5.37 -0.52 -17.77
CA TYR A 375 -6.76 -0.75 -17.37
C TYR A 375 -7.69 -1.10 -18.54
N ILE A 376 -7.36 -0.66 -19.77
CA ILE A 376 -8.08 -1.08 -20.98
C ILE A 376 -7.79 -2.55 -21.33
N ALA A 377 -6.63 -3.11 -20.96
CA ALA A 377 -6.28 -4.52 -21.10
C ALA A 377 -6.88 -5.35 -19.95
N ASN A 378 -8.20 -5.26 -19.78
CA ASN A 378 -8.98 -5.98 -18.77
C ASN A 378 -9.76 -7.17 -19.37
N ASN A 379 -10.52 -7.86 -18.51
CA ASN A 379 -11.33 -9.03 -18.85
C ASN A 379 -10.49 -10.19 -19.45
N GLY A 380 -9.20 -10.21 -19.14
CA GLY A 380 -8.23 -11.19 -19.59
C GLY A 380 -8.37 -12.56 -18.93
N VAL A 381 -8.07 -13.61 -19.68
CA VAL A 381 -8.09 -15.00 -19.21
C VAL A 381 -6.82 -15.78 -19.54
N ALA A 382 -6.02 -15.32 -20.50
CA ALA A 382 -4.72 -15.89 -20.85
C ALA A 382 -3.88 -14.89 -21.68
N LEU A 383 -2.56 -15.06 -21.63
CA LEU A 383 -1.62 -14.41 -22.54
C LEU A 383 -1.21 -15.38 -23.64
N GLU A 384 -1.08 -14.87 -24.87
CA GLU A 384 -0.61 -15.68 -26.00
C GLU A 384 0.41 -14.91 -26.83
N ARG A 385 1.61 -15.50 -26.94
CA ARG A 385 2.67 -14.99 -27.80
C ARG A 385 2.50 -15.48 -29.24
N SER A 386 2.47 -14.55 -30.18
CA SER A 386 2.46 -14.78 -31.62
C SER A 386 3.72 -14.19 -32.24
N GLY A 387 4.80 -14.99 -32.31
CA GLY A 387 6.11 -14.48 -32.71
C GLY A 387 6.74 -13.66 -31.58
N SER A 388 6.97 -12.37 -31.83
CA SER A 388 7.43 -11.36 -30.84
C SER A 388 6.29 -10.69 -30.08
N GLU A 389 5.10 -10.63 -30.67
CA GLU A 389 3.95 -9.94 -30.10
C GLU A 389 3.28 -10.80 -29.02
N VAL A 390 2.70 -10.15 -28.01
CA VAL A 390 1.86 -10.80 -26.99
C VAL A 390 0.46 -10.23 -27.04
N ASN A 391 -0.51 -11.14 -27.02
CA ASN A 391 -1.93 -10.85 -27.05
C ASN A 391 -2.60 -11.27 -25.75
N LEU A 392 -3.50 -10.42 -25.25
CA LEU A 392 -4.45 -10.76 -24.21
C LEU A 392 -5.67 -11.44 -24.82
N ARG A 393 -5.92 -12.69 -24.41
CA ARG A 393 -7.19 -13.38 -24.68
C ARG A 393 -8.20 -12.96 -23.62
N ARG A 394 -9.35 -12.45 -24.05
CA ARG A 394 -10.41 -11.99 -23.15
C ARG A 394 -11.54 -13.01 -23.01
N ALA A 395 -12.27 -12.93 -21.90
CA ALA A 395 -13.36 -13.85 -21.60
C ALA A 395 -14.52 -13.81 -22.62
N ASP A 396 -14.68 -12.69 -23.32
CA ASP A 396 -15.67 -12.51 -24.40
C ASP A 396 -15.20 -13.09 -25.76
N GLY A 397 -14.00 -13.68 -25.81
CA GLY A 397 -13.38 -14.22 -27.01
C GLY A 397 -12.65 -13.21 -27.87
N SER A 398 -12.66 -11.92 -27.50
CA SER A 398 -11.85 -10.90 -28.17
C SER A 398 -10.35 -11.05 -27.83
N VAL A 399 -9.53 -10.41 -28.64
CA VAL A 399 -8.06 -10.42 -28.54
C VAL A 399 -7.58 -8.98 -28.55
N LEU A 400 -6.64 -8.67 -27.67
CA LEU A 400 -6.03 -7.35 -27.60
C LEU A 400 -4.51 -7.48 -27.64
N GLU A 401 -3.88 -6.79 -28.58
CA GLU A 401 -2.42 -6.73 -28.67
C GLU A 401 -1.86 -5.78 -27.60
N LEU A 402 -0.83 -6.21 -26.88
CA LEU A 402 -0.32 -5.48 -25.72
C LEU A 402 0.86 -4.55 -26.04
N ALA A 403 1.62 -4.83 -27.11
CA ALA A 403 2.81 -4.05 -27.46
C ALA A 403 2.49 -2.55 -27.69
N PRO A 404 1.51 -2.17 -28.53
CA PRO A 404 1.15 -0.77 -28.73
C PRO A 404 0.69 -0.09 -27.44
N LEU A 405 -0.05 -0.81 -26.59
CA LEU A 405 -0.56 -0.28 -25.33
C LEU A 405 0.57 -0.01 -24.33
N SER A 406 1.48 -0.96 -24.13
CA SER A 406 2.62 -0.74 -23.22
C SER A 406 3.54 0.40 -23.69
N ALA A 407 3.71 0.56 -25.01
CA ALA A 407 4.48 1.68 -25.56
C ALA A 407 3.79 3.02 -25.34
N GLU A 408 2.47 3.08 -25.48
CA GLU A 408 1.67 4.29 -25.20
C GLU A 408 1.66 4.64 -23.71
N TRP A 409 1.57 3.63 -22.84
CA TRP A 409 1.51 3.81 -21.38
C TRP A 409 2.86 4.23 -20.80
N ASN A 410 3.95 3.90 -21.48
CA ASN A 410 5.28 4.43 -21.19
C ASN A 410 5.40 5.96 -21.38
N GLU A 411 4.48 6.62 -22.08
CA GLU A 411 4.47 8.08 -22.29
C GLU A 411 3.74 8.85 -21.17
N GLN A 412 3.51 8.22 -20.02
CA GLN A 412 2.83 8.84 -18.88
C GLN A 412 3.60 10.05 -18.32
N GLY A 413 2.89 11.16 -18.11
CA GLY A 413 3.41 12.38 -17.50
C GLY A 413 3.66 12.26 -15.99
N ILE A 414 4.33 13.27 -15.44
CA ILE A 414 4.60 13.36 -14.00
C ILE A 414 3.48 14.17 -13.35
N PRO A 415 2.83 13.67 -12.30
CA PRO A 415 1.69 14.36 -11.71
C PRO A 415 2.12 15.65 -11.03
N TYR A 416 1.20 16.62 -11.03
CA TYR A 416 1.43 17.95 -10.46
C TYR A 416 1.76 17.95 -8.98
N SER A 417 1.35 16.92 -8.24
CA SER A 417 1.61 16.73 -6.81
C SER A 417 3.11 16.65 -6.47
N ILE A 418 3.93 16.07 -7.35
CA ILE A 418 5.39 15.94 -7.13
C ILE A 418 6.21 16.85 -8.05
N ALA A 419 5.56 17.51 -9.02
CA ALA A 419 6.23 18.50 -9.85
C ALA A 419 6.49 19.77 -9.04
N GLY A 420 7.72 20.27 -9.04
CA GLY A 420 8.12 21.41 -8.24
C GLY A 420 9.62 21.68 -8.28
N ALA A 421 10.00 22.79 -7.65
CA ALA A 421 11.38 23.12 -7.36
C ALA A 421 11.66 22.80 -5.89
N TYR A 422 12.78 22.13 -5.63
CA TYR A 422 13.16 21.65 -4.32
C TYR A 422 14.61 21.99 -4.04
N ASP A 423 14.88 22.45 -2.82
CA ASP A 423 16.21 22.80 -2.35
C ASP A 423 16.69 21.82 -1.28
N TYR A 424 17.98 21.51 -1.31
CA TYR A 424 18.68 20.77 -0.27
C TYR A 424 19.92 21.54 0.15
N THR A 425 20.09 21.78 1.45
CA THR A 425 21.32 22.33 2.02
C THR A 425 21.90 21.32 3.00
N GLY A 426 23.08 20.78 2.70
CA GLY A 426 23.71 19.76 3.52
C GLY A 426 25.23 19.76 3.45
N GLU A 427 25.84 18.61 3.75
CA GLU A 427 27.30 18.46 3.83
C GLU A 427 28.00 18.70 2.48
N THR A 428 27.31 18.40 1.38
CA THR A 428 27.78 18.59 -0.01
C THR A 428 27.52 20.01 -0.54
N GLY A 429 27.02 20.92 0.30
CA GLY A 429 26.64 22.28 -0.07
C GLY A 429 25.16 22.43 -0.39
N TRP A 430 24.83 23.49 -1.11
CA TRP A 430 23.50 23.76 -1.63
C TRP A 430 23.30 23.02 -2.97
N ASN A 431 22.19 22.31 -3.07
CA ASN A 431 21.77 21.54 -4.23
C ASN A 431 20.28 21.81 -4.48
N TRP A 432 19.81 21.60 -5.71
CA TRP A 432 18.40 21.78 -6.04
C TRP A 432 17.95 20.85 -7.17
N LEU A 433 16.65 20.58 -7.20
CA LEU A 433 15.96 19.77 -8.19
C LEU A 433 14.72 20.54 -8.68
N ASP A 434 14.60 20.73 -9.99
CA ASP A 434 13.39 21.21 -10.67
C ASP A 434 12.81 20.05 -11.49
N LEU A 435 11.68 19.53 -11.05
CA LEU A 435 10.94 18.45 -11.69
C LEU A 435 9.65 18.98 -12.28
N ARG A 436 9.49 18.88 -13.60
CA ARG A 436 8.32 19.39 -14.31
C ARG A 436 7.38 18.27 -14.73
N SER A 437 6.07 18.58 -14.80
CA SER A 437 5.04 17.62 -15.22
C SER A 437 5.20 17.14 -16.66
N ASP A 438 5.84 17.93 -17.52
CA ASP A 438 6.23 17.56 -18.89
C ASP A 438 7.49 16.68 -18.96
N SER A 439 7.85 16.03 -17.84
CA SER A 439 8.98 15.10 -17.71
C SER A 439 10.36 15.75 -17.87
N ILE A 440 10.45 17.07 -17.92
CA ILE A 440 11.74 17.78 -17.93
C ILE A 440 12.28 17.85 -16.50
N VAL A 441 13.56 17.52 -16.35
CA VAL A 441 14.27 17.66 -15.07
C VAL A 441 15.51 18.53 -15.23
N GLN A 442 15.73 19.37 -14.23
CA GLN A 442 16.98 20.10 -14.03
C GLN A 442 17.44 19.91 -12.59
N LEU A 443 18.75 19.80 -12.39
CA LEU A 443 19.29 19.77 -11.05
C LEU A 443 20.66 20.46 -11.01
N GLY A 444 20.90 21.19 -9.93
CA GLY A 444 22.21 21.74 -9.60
C GLY A 444 22.77 21.01 -8.41
N VAL A 445 24.01 20.56 -8.53
CA VAL A 445 24.70 19.84 -7.45
C VAL A 445 25.99 20.53 -7.08
N GLN A 446 26.41 20.36 -5.82
CA GLN A 446 27.65 20.91 -5.27
C GLN A 446 27.78 22.41 -5.53
N ASP A 447 26.87 23.23 -4.99
CA ASP A 447 26.84 24.69 -5.13
C ASP A 447 26.85 25.18 -6.60
N ASN A 448 26.06 24.52 -7.46
CA ASN A 448 26.02 24.76 -8.91
C ASN A 448 27.36 24.53 -9.64
N SER A 449 28.31 23.81 -9.05
CA SER A 449 29.53 23.45 -9.77
C SER A 449 29.24 22.52 -10.95
N ARG A 450 28.14 21.78 -10.89
CA ARG A 450 27.57 21.04 -12.02
C ARG A 450 26.07 21.28 -12.10
N ILE A 451 25.59 21.49 -13.32
CA ILE A 451 24.16 21.64 -13.61
C ILE A 451 23.81 20.59 -14.65
N TYR A 452 22.81 19.78 -14.37
CA TYR A 452 22.33 18.75 -15.27
C TYR A 452 20.94 19.10 -15.79
N ARG A 453 20.70 18.77 -17.06
CA ARG A 453 19.38 18.87 -17.69
C ARG A 453 19.08 17.60 -18.46
N GLY A 454 17.85 17.10 -18.32
CA GLY A 454 17.41 15.94 -19.07
C GLY A 454 15.95 15.65 -18.84
N ASN A 455 15.62 14.36 -18.77
CA ASN A 455 14.25 13.89 -18.64
C ASN A 455 14.10 12.93 -17.46
N ALA A 456 12.90 12.92 -16.91
CA ALA A 456 12.41 11.96 -15.96
C ALA A 456 11.43 11.01 -16.68
N ALA A 457 11.40 9.75 -16.27
CA ALA A 457 10.51 8.75 -16.82
C ALA A 457 9.80 8.06 -15.66
N TYR A 458 8.47 8.06 -15.67
CA TYR A 458 7.71 7.22 -14.75
C TYR A 458 8.00 5.73 -15.01
N LEU A 459 8.24 4.98 -13.93
CA LEU A 459 8.55 3.55 -13.96
C LEU A 459 7.60 2.69 -13.11
N GLY A 460 6.89 3.27 -12.15
CA GLY A 460 5.96 2.53 -11.27
C GLY A 460 5.77 3.17 -9.91
N VAL A 461 5.22 2.44 -8.95
CA VAL A 461 5.06 2.88 -7.55
C VAL A 461 5.53 1.79 -6.58
N VAL A 462 6.22 2.23 -5.52
CA VAL A 462 6.69 1.39 -4.41
C VAL A 462 6.28 2.05 -3.08
N PRO A 463 6.36 1.36 -1.93
CA PRO A 463 6.04 1.97 -0.63
C PRO A 463 6.82 3.25 -0.35
N GLU A 464 8.06 3.35 -0.84
CA GLU A 464 8.92 4.52 -0.70
C GLU A 464 8.47 5.72 -1.56
N GLY A 465 7.52 5.52 -2.48
CA GLY A 465 6.93 6.58 -3.31
C GLY A 465 6.82 6.23 -4.79
N MET A 466 6.59 7.26 -5.60
CA MET A 466 6.49 7.14 -7.05
C MET A 466 7.88 7.00 -7.67
N VAL A 467 8.09 5.95 -8.46
CA VAL A 467 9.41 5.64 -9.00
C VAL A 467 9.63 6.34 -10.32
N LEU A 468 10.67 7.19 -10.37
CA LEU A 468 11.13 7.85 -11.57
C LEU A 468 12.55 7.41 -11.91
N GLY A 469 12.78 7.14 -13.20
CA GLY A 469 14.10 7.07 -13.79
C GLY A 469 14.52 8.45 -14.27
N ILE A 470 15.67 8.93 -13.84
CA ILE A 470 16.23 10.23 -14.22
C ILE A 470 17.42 9.99 -15.14
N SER A 471 17.45 10.66 -16.29
CA SER A 471 18.63 10.74 -17.15
C SER A 471 18.89 12.19 -17.51
N ALA A 472 20.07 12.69 -17.18
CA ALA A 472 20.42 14.09 -17.39
C ALA A 472 21.89 14.28 -17.77
N ASN A 473 22.13 15.28 -18.63
CA ASN A 473 23.47 15.63 -19.11
C ASN A 473 23.93 16.96 -18.51
N GLU A 474 25.22 17.05 -18.20
CA GLU A 474 25.84 18.28 -17.69
C GLU A 474 25.79 19.40 -18.75
N THR A 475 25.26 20.58 -18.38
CA THR A 475 24.99 21.68 -19.32
C THR A 475 26.23 22.47 -19.69
N GLU A 476 27.22 22.58 -18.79
CA GLU A 476 28.47 23.30 -19.05
C GLU A 476 29.67 22.55 -18.43
N ALA A 477 30.77 22.48 -19.19
CA ALA A 477 32.04 21.78 -18.90
C ALA A 477 32.03 20.23 -18.98
N GLY A 478 32.39 19.69 -20.16
CA GLY A 478 33.03 18.37 -20.25
C GLY A 478 32.16 17.12 -20.10
N GLN A 479 30.90 17.17 -20.55
CA GLN A 479 29.99 16.05 -20.87
C GLN A 479 30.07 14.82 -19.94
N SER A 480 29.62 14.98 -18.69
CA SER A 480 29.15 13.85 -17.89
C SER A 480 27.63 13.69 -18.01
N SER A 481 27.13 12.46 -17.89
CA SER A 481 25.71 12.16 -17.69
C SER A 481 25.51 11.52 -16.33
N ILE A 482 24.28 11.61 -15.84
CA ILE A 482 23.82 10.89 -14.67
C ILE A 482 22.56 10.12 -15.04
N GLU A 483 22.50 8.89 -14.55
CA GLU A 483 21.35 8.01 -14.62
C GLU A 483 21.10 7.42 -13.24
N PHE A 484 19.89 7.58 -12.72
CA PHE A 484 19.48 6.96 -11.46
C PHE A 484 17.98 6.70 -11.41
N VAL A 485 17.58 5.80 -10.52
CA VAL A 485 16.19 5.48 -10.21
C VAL A 485 15.93 5.82 -8.76
N ALA A 486 14.89 6.61 -8.49
CA ALA A 486 14.51 6.97 -7.13
C ALA A 486 12.98 6.99 -6.97
N ALA A 487 12.52 6.73 -5.75
CA ALA A 487 11.15 6.93 -5.31
C ALA A 487 10.98 8.36 -4.76
N PHE A 488 9.91 9.02 -5.19
CA PHE A 488 9.56 10.40 -4.87
C PHE A 488 8.27 10.41 -4.05
N LYS A 489 8.32 10.99 -2.85
CA LYS A 489 7.17 11.11 -1.94
C LYS A 489 7.11 12.52 -1.36
N ILE A 490 5.94 13.15 -1.40
CA ILE A 490 5.74 14.51 -0.87
C ILE A 490 5.02 14.45 0.47
N ASP A 491 5.48 15.23 1.46
CA ASP A 491 4.80 15.34 2.75
C ASP A 491 3.74 16.46 2.77
N MET A 492 3.02 16.57 3.88
CA MET A 492 1.98 17.59 4.06
C MET A 492 2.49 19.04 4.05
N TYR A 493 3.79 19.25 4.15
CA TYR A 493 4.46 20.55 4.09
C TYR A 493 5.10 20.80 2.71
N ASN A 494 4.78 19.97 1.73
CA ASN A 494 5.34 19.94 0.38
C ASN A 494 6.83 19.59 0.30
N ASN A 495 7.45 19.07 1.37
CA ASN A 495 8.83 18.61 1.28
C ASN A 495 8.88 17.30 0.49
N LEU A 496 9.88 17.18 -0.38
CA LEU A 496 10.11 15.99 -1.17
C LEU A 496 11.10 15.07 -0.45
N THR A 497 10.67 13.85 -0.17
CA THR A 497 11.55 12.74 0.16
C THR A 497 11.92 11.99 -1.11
N LEU A 498 13.22 11.86 -1.36
CA LEU A 498 13.81 11.10 -2.45
C LEU A 498 14.53 9.89 -1.87
N THR A 499 14.12 8.69 -2.26
CA THR A 499 14.75 7.43 -1.84
C THR A 499 15.36 6.71 -3.03
N MET A 500 16.66 6.48 -3.01
CA MET A 500 17.39 5.83 -4.10
C MET A 500 17.00 4.35 -4.22
N ILE A 501 16.67 3.93 -5.44
CA ILE A 501 16.44 2.51 -5.78
C ILE A 501 17.63 1.93 -6.53
N ALA A 502 18.16 2.68 -7.50
CA ALA A 502 19.36 2.30 -8.25
C ALA A 502 20.14 3.53 -8.71
N GLY A 503 21.45 3.36 -8.91
CA GLY A 503 22.35 4.46 -9.26
C GLY A 503 22.85 5.23 -8.02
N GLN A 504 23.70 6.24 -8.27
CA GLN A 504 24.27 7.07 -7.22
C GLN A 504 23.39 8.29 -6.96
N ASN A 505 23.21 8.66 -5.68
CA ASN A 505 22.54 9.90 -5.31
C ASN A 505 23.41 11.10 -5.70
N PRO A 506 22.96 11.98 -6.62
CA PRO A 506 23.77 13.10 -7.09
C PRO A 506 23.78 14.29 -6.11
N PHE A 507 22.84 14.35 -5.17
CA PHE A 507 22.66 15.46 -4.23
C PHE A 507 23.41 15.25 -2.91
N ALA A 508 23.45 14.00 -2.44
CA ALA A 508 24.08 13.59 -1.20
C ALA A 508 24.83 12.27 -1.41
N GLU A 509 26.13 12.36 -1.68
CA GLU A 509 26.95 11.21 -2.05
C GLU A 509 26.92 10.14 -0.94
N GLY A 510 26.52 8.92 -1.31
CA GLY A 510 26.44 7.77 -0.40
C GLY A 510 25.13 7.67 0.39
N GLU A 511 24.28 8.70 0.38
CA GLU A 511 22.98 8.66 1.05
C GLU A 511 21.92 7.97 0.21
N THR A 512 21.23 7.00 0.80
CA THR A 512 20.13 6.29 0.15
C THR A 512 18.80 7.03 0.23
N GLN A 513 18.69 8.03 1.11
CA GLN A 513 17.48 8.84 1.27
C GLN A 513 17.85 10.31 1.50
N LEU A 514 17.05 11.21 0.96
CA LEU A 514 17.24 12.65 1.06
C LEU A 514 15.88 13.34 1.23
N GLN A 515 15.80 14.30 2.15
CA GLN A 515 14.66 15.21 2.24
C GLN A 515 15.05 16.58 1.68
N MET A 516 14.24 17.10 0.76
CA MET A 516 14.40 18.40 0.11
C MET A 516 13.19 19.28 0.43
N THR A 517 13.44 20.56 0.67
CA THR A 517 12.40 21.52 1.02
C THR A 517 11.78 22.10 -0.25
N TYR A 518 10.46 22.27 -0.28
CA TYR A 518 9.81 22.97 -1.38
C TYR A 518 10.33 24.41 -1.50
N SER A 519 10.72 24.79 -2.72
CA SER A 519 11.17 26.13 -3.06
C SER A 519 10.05 26.86 -3.78
N CYS A 520 9.53 27.92 -3.17
CA CYS A 520 8.71 28.88 -3.90
C CYS A 520 9.65 29.67 -4.83
N GLY A 521 9.68 29.28 -6.11
CA GLY A 521 10.47 29.96 -7.14
C GLY A 521 10.25 31.46 -7.22
#